data_AF-A0A9P1DX90-F1
#
_entry.id   AF-A0A9P1DX90-F1
#
_cell.length_a   1.000
_cell.length_b   1.000
_cell.length_c   1.000
_cell.angle_alpha   90.00
_cell.angle_beta   90.00
_cell.angle_gamma   90.00
#
_symmetry.space_group_name_H-M   'P 1'
#
loop_
_entity.id
_entity.type
_entity.pdbx_description
1 polymer ?
#
loop_
_entity_poly.entity_id
_entity_poly.type
_entity_poly.pdbx_seq_one_letter_code
_entity_poly.pdbx_strand_id
1 'polypeptide(L)'
;MCWSVEITVAAASAESIFFLGLLCRGRLYDRPNALLILPLLIQEWLQVILWQHLGSSATQCDATNRQVSSWVTYVVCGVPPWISLQPLMLGDVRPEYRLMAWSFLCMACLCGSAGVLVELLGQMGWRTSHCTYLGPWRHQIWPVLNMQYDLLPGWQGGVFGRFLSAGNLLLYMAASFGGFLTSRPSYVLPLLAAVGLNAQLLILFLGPEWGSFWCFQASLLSLVAFLEPQLFKALGEFNAFAPPRASSSQPVEAGTKLGAAEEELDVLVA
;
A
#
# COMPACT_ATOMS: atom_id res chain seq x y z
N MET A 1 0.54 13.31 7.16
CA MET A 1 -0.81 12.72 7.30
C MET A 1 -0.77 11.92 8.60
N CYS A 2 -1.82 11.90 9.41
CA CYS A 2 -1.83 11.33 10.78
C CYS A 2 -1.09 12.12 11.86
N TRP A 3 -0.91 13.43 11.67
CA TRP A 3 -0.30 14.35 12.65
C TRP A 3 -1.31 15.26 13.34
N SER A 4 -2.37 15.61 12.61
CA SER A 4 -3.55 16.28 13.13
C SER A 4 -4.73 15.98 12.23
N VAL A 5 -5.94 16.25 12.72
CA VAL A 5 -7.17 16.10 11.94
C VAL A 5 -7.14 16.96 10.68
N GLU A 6 -6.67 18.20 10.77
CA GLU A 6 -6.63 19.15 9.66
C GLU A 6 -5.71 18.65 8.56
N ILE A 7 -4.52 18.15 8.94
CA ILE A 7 -3.55 17.61 7.99
C ILE A 7 -4.09 16.35 7.35
N THR A 8 -4.70 15.43 8.11
CA THR A 8 -5.30 14.20 7.56
C THR A 8 -6.50 14.48 6.65
N VAL A 9 -7.31 15.50 6.92
CA VAL A 9 -8.41 15.91 6.03
C VAL A 9 -7.86 16.51 4.74
N ALA A 10 -6.89 17.42 4.82
CA ALA A 10 -6.28 18.05 3.64
C ALA A 10 -5.63 17.00 2.73
N ALA A 11 -4.93 16.06 3.35
CA ALA A 11 -4.36 14.85 2.78
C ALA A 11 -5.36 13.99 2.01
N ALA A 12 -6.37 13.46 2.72
CA ALA A 12 -7.41 12.61 2.14
C ALA A 12 -8.14 13.32 0.99
N SER A 13 -8.37 14.63 1.13
CA SER A 13 -8.98 15.46 0.09
C SER A 13 -8.08 15.59 -1.13
N ALA A 14 -6.78 15.87 -0.95
CA ALA A 14 -5.82 15.96 -2.05
C ALA A 14 -5.70 14.62 -2.80
N GLU A 15 -5.59 13.51 -2.08
CA GLU A 15 -5.60 12.17 -2.67
C GLU A 15 -6.89 11.87 -3.44
N SER A 16 -8.05 12.27 -2.88
CA SER A 16 -9.34 12.14 -3.57
C SER A 16 -9.34 12.90 -4.90
N ILE A 17 -8.80 14.11 -4.92
CA ILE A 17 -8.68 14.93 -6.13
C ILE A 17 -7.75 14.25 -7.15
N PHE A 18 -6.59 13.74 -6.73
CA PHE A 18 -5.69 13.03 -7.64
C PHE A 18 -6.31 11.75 -8.17
N PHE A 19 -6.96 10.95 -7.32
CA PHE A 19 -7.66 9.74 -7.69
C PHE A 19 -8.77 10.01 -8.72
N LEU A 20 -9.65 10.98 -8.46
CA LEU A 20 -10.69 11.40 -9.41
C LEU A 20 -10.06 11.97 -10.69
N GLY A 21 -8.99 12.75 -10.58
CA GLY A 21 -8.25 13.29 -11.71
C GLY A 21 -7.68 12.20 -12.62
N LEU A 22 -7.14 11.12 -12.05
CA LEU A 22 -6.69 9.94 -12.81
C LEU A 22 -7.86 9.27 -13.53
N LEU A 23 -8.97 9.02 -12.82
CA LEU A 23 -10.15 8.40 -13.41
C LEU A 23 -10.75 9.23 -14.56
N CYS A 24 -10.83 10.55 -14.39
CA CYS A 24 -11.36 11.46 -15.41
C CYS A 24 -10.41 11.64 -16.60
N ARG A 25 -9.08 11.65 -16.36
CA ARG A 25 -8.07 11.83 -17.42
C ARG A 25 -7.98 10.59 -18.31
N GLY A 26 -8.13 9.40 -17.75
CA GLY A 26 -8.34 8.16 -18.50
C GLY A 26 -7.21 7.76 -19.46
N ARG A 27 -5.97 8.18 -19.22
CA ARG A 27 -4.81 7.73 -20.02
C ARG A 27 -4.45 6.28 -19.67
N LEU A 28 -3.64 5.65 -20.53
CA LEU A 28 -3.23 4.24 -20.47
C LEU A 28 -2.89 3.75 -19.05
N TYR A 29 -2.16 4.58 -18.29
CA TYR A 29 -1.64 4.23 -16.95
C TYR A 29 -2.46 4.78 -15.79
N ASP A 30 -3.49 5.59 -16.07
CA ASP A 30 -4.24 6.26 -15.01
C ASP A 30 -5.11 5.29 -14.21
N ARG A 31 -5.82 4.37 -14.89
CA ARG A 31 -6.69 3.39 -14.19
C ARG A 31 -5.89 2.41 -13.32
N PRO A 32 -4.81 1.79 -13.82
CA PRO A 32 -3.95 0.97 -12.96
C PRO A 32 -3.36 1.74 -11.77
N ASN A 33 -2.95 2.99 -11.96
CA ASN A 33 -2.44 3.82 -10.86
C ASN A 33 -3.53 4.18 -9.86
N ALA A 34 -4.74 4.50 -10.33
CA ALA A 34 -5.89 4.74 -9.47
C ALA A 34 -6.22 3.50 -8.62
N LEU A 35 -6.18 2.30 -9.22
CA LEU A 35 -6.35 1.04 -8.50
C LEU A 35 -5.25 0.82 -7.44
N LEU A 36 -4.00 1.17 -7.72
CA LEU A 36 -2.91 1.09 -6.75
C LEU A 36 -3.11 2.06 -5.57
N ILE A 37 -3.65 3.25 -5.82
CA ILE A 37 -3.85 4.30 -4.80
C ILE A 37 -5.12 4.05 -3.97
N LEU A 38 -6.13 3.36 -4.52
CA LEU A 38 -7.43 3.21 -3.88
C LEU A 38 -7.38 2.71 -2.42
N PRO A 39 -6.60 1.66 -2.06
CA PRO A 39 -6.49 1.25 -0.67
C PRO A 39 -5.88 2.33 0.25
N LEU A 40 -4.92 3.11 -0.25
CA LEU A 40 -4.29 4.21 0.49
C LEU A 40 -5.31 5.33 0.77
N LEU A 41 -6.09 5.69 -0.26
CA LEU A 41 -7.16 6.67 -0.13
C LEU A 41 -8.22 6.25 0.89
N ILE A 42 -8.67 4.99 0.82
CA ILE A 42 -9.63 4.45 1.81
C ILE A 42 -9.03 4.56 3.21
N GLN A 43 -7.77 4.17 3.36
CA GLN A 43 -7.09 4.21 4.65
C GLN A 43 -6.98 5.64 5.20
N GLU A 44 -6.69 6.66 4.39
CA GLU A 44 -6.63 8.06 4.85
C GLU A 44 -7.99 8.56 5.37
N TRP A 45 -9.09 8.25 4.68
CA TRP A 45 -10.43 8.59 5.16
C TRP A 45 -10.79 7.88 6.47
N LEU A 46 -10.36 6.63 6.66
CA LEU A 46 -10.51 5.95 7.95
C LEU A 46 -9.73 6.67 9.06
N GLN A 47 -8.55 7.24 8.77
CA GLN A 47 -7.79 8.02 9.77
C GLN A 47 -8.48 9.34 10.14
N VAL A 48 -9.18 9.98 9.19
CA VAL A 48 -10.01 11.16 9.49
C VAL A 48 -11.05 10.80 10.55
N ILE A 49 -11.70 9.65 10.42
CA ILE A 49 -12.68 9.17 11.41
C ILE A 49 -11.97 8.88 12.74
N LEU A 50 -10.83 8.18 12.73
CA LEU A 50 -10.08 7.83 13.94
C LEU A 50 -9.63 9.06 14.74
N TRP A 51 -9.34 10.19 14.10
CA TRP A 51 -8.98 11.43 14.79
C TRP A 51 -10.05 11.92 15.77
N GLN A 52 -11.33 11.69 15.46
CA GLN A 52 -12.44 12.08 16.34
C GLN A 52 -12.67 11.08 17.48
N HIS A 53 -12.10 9.88 17.36
CA HIS A 53 -12.36 8.75 18.24
C HIS A 53 -11.09 8.21 18.89
N LEU A 54 -9.99 8.98 18.97
CA LEU A 54 -8.72 8.48 19.50
C LEU A 54 -8.87 7.90 20.91
N GLY A 55 -8.33 6.70 21.11
CA GLY A 55 -8.28 6.05 22.41
C GLY A 55 -7.36 6.77 23.39
N SER A 56 -7.61 6.60 24.68
CA SER A 56 -6.70 7.05 25.74
C SER A 56 -5.45 6.16 25.83
N SER A 57 -5.53 4.93 25.32
CA SER A 57 -4.43 3.98 25.27
C SER A 57 -4.67 2.90 24.19
N ALA A 58 -3.71 1.99 24.04
CA ALA A 58 -3.77 0.85 23.12
C ALA A 58 -4.97 -0.09 23.31
N THR A 59 -5.62 -0.05 24.49
CA THR A 59 -6.72 -0.97 24.87
C THR A 59 -7.98 -0.27 25.35
N GLN A 60 -7.96 1.06 25.48
CA GLN A 60 -9.09 1.85 25.98
C GLN A 60 -9.53 2.84 24.91
N CYS A 61 -10.65 2.56 24.27
CA CYS A 61 -11.29 3.38 23.25
C CYS A 61 -12.78 3.05 23.15
N ASP A 62 -13.52 3.85 22.40
CA ASP A 62 -14.92 3.58 22.09
C ASP A 62 -15.08 2.50 21.00
N ALA A 63 -16.34 2.11 20.75
CA ALA A 63 -16.65 1.08 19.76
C ALA A 63 -16.28 1.50 18.33
N THR A 64 -16.43 2.79 18.00
CA THR A 64 -16.10 3.34 16.69
C THR A 64 -14.61 3.22 16.41
N ASN A 65 -13.75 3.63 17.34
CA ASN A 65 -12.30 3.50 17.22
C ASN A 65 -11.90 2.06 16.97
N ARG A 66 -12.43 1.13 17.78
CA ARG A 66 -12.11 -0.29 17.65
C ARG A 66 -12.48 -0.79 16.25
N GLN A 67 -13.71 -0.53 15.81
CA GLN A 67 -14.18 -0.96 14.51
C GLN A 67 -13.36 -0.36 13.36
N VAL A 68 -13.12 0.95 13.38
CA VAL A 68 -12.37 1.66 12.33
C VAL A 68 -10.89 1.24 12.35
N SER A 69 -10.31 0.99 13.52
CA SER A 69 -8.96 0.45 13.64
C SER A 69 -8.86 -0.94 13.00
N SER A 70 -9.84 -1.82 13.21
CA SER A 70 -9.90 -3.11 12.51
C SER A 70 -10.01 -2.95 10.99
N TRP A 71 -10.80 -1.98 10.50
CA TRP A 71 -10.87 -1.68 9.06
C TRP A 71 -9.53 -1.20 8.50
N VAL A 72 -8.83 -0.30 9.21
CA VAL A 72 -7.48 0.13 8.84
C VAL A 72 -6.54 -1.08 8.79
N THR A 73 -6.59 -1.96 9.79
CA THR A 73 -5.83 -3.21 9.80
C THR A 73 -6.05 -4.02 8.53
N TYR A 74 -7.31 -4.26 8.14
CA TYR A 74 -7.63 -5.03 6.94
C TYR A 74 -7.14 -4.36 5.66
N VAL A 75 -7.31 -3.04 5.54
CA VAL A 75 -6.87 -2.29 4.35
C VAL A 75 -5.34 -2.33 4.26
N VAL A 76 -4.64 -1.98 5.33
CA VAL A 76 -3.18 -1.93 5.39
C VAL A 76 -2.61 -3.31 5.09
N CYS A 77 -3.03 -4.35 5.81
CA CYS A 77 -2.65 -5.74 5.55
C CYS A 77 -3.00 -6.23 4.13
N GLY A 78 -4.03 -5.66 3.50
CA GLY A 78 -4.45 -5.95 2.13
C GLY A 78 -3.61 -5.26 1.05
N VAL A 79 -2.87 -4.19 1.38
CA VAL A 79 -2.04 -3.44 0.41
C VAL A 79 -0.94 -4.32 -0.22
N PRO A 80 -0.11 -5.05 0.54
CA PRO A 80 0.92 -5.90 -0.06
C PRO A 80 0.40 -6.97 -1.04
N PRO A 81 -0.65 -7.77 -0.71
CA PRO A 81 -1.20 -8.73 -1.68
C PRO A 81 -1.88 -8.03 -2.85
N TRP A 82 -2.52 -6.87 -2.61
CA TRP A 82 -3.10 -6.05 -3.69
C TRP A 82 -2.04 -5.61 -4.71
N ILE A 83 -0.91 -5.08 -4.25
CA ILE A 83 0.21 -4.69 -5.11
C ILE A 83 0.75 -5.90 -5.88
N SER A 84 0.88 -7.04 -5.21
CA SER A 84 1.39 -8.29 -5.83
C SER A 84 0.44 -8.88 -6.87
N LEU A 85 -0.87 -8.61 -6.75
CA LEU A 85 -1.89 -9.09 -7.66
C LEU A 85 -1.97 -8.28 -8.98
N GLN A 86 -1.67 -6.98 -8.93
CA GLN A 86 -1.71 -6.09 -10.10
C GLN A 86 -0.94 -6.61 -11.33
N PRO A 87 0.34 -7.01 -11.22
CA PRO A 87 1.05 -7.65 -12.33
C PRO A 87 0.31 -8.87 -12.91
N LEU A 88 -0.31 -9.69 -12.06
CA LEU A 88 -1.01 -10.91 -12.50
C LEU A 88 -2.33 -10.60 -13.23
N MET A 89 -3.05 -9.56 -12.83
CA MET A 89 -4.32 -9.15 -13.44
C MET A 89 -4.16 -8.48 -14.81
N LEU A 90 -3.07 -7.75 -15.00
CA LEU A 90 -2.85 -6.96 -16.22
C LEU A 90 -2.21 -7.78 -17.36
N GLY A 91 -1.80 -9.03 -17.12
CA GLY A 91 -1.17 -9.89 -18.12
C GLY A 91 0.27 -9.51 -18.48
N ASP A 92 0.78 -8.39 -17.97
CA ASP A 92 2.08 -7.77 -18.30
C ASP A 92 3.27 -8.38 -17.53
N VAL A 93 3.22 -9.66 -17.18
CA VAL A 93 4.30 -10.33 -16.42
C VAL A 93 4.97 -11.36 -17.31
N ARG A 94 6.30 -11.25 -17.45
CA ARG A 94 7.07 -12.27 -18.15
C ARG A 94 6.81 -13.63 -17.49
N PRO A 95 6.67 -14.72 -18.27
CA PRO A 95 6.39 -16.05 -17.73
C PRO A 95 7.40 -16.46 -16.65
N GLU A 96 8.66 -16.04 -16.79
CA GLU A 96 9.75 -16.25 -15.83
C GLU A 96 9.49 -15.63 -14.45
N TYR A 97 8.80 -14.48 -14.38
CA TYR A 97 8.51 -13.76 -13.13
C TYR A 97 7.15 -14.10 -12.54
N ARG A 98 6.30 -14.83 -13.27
CA ARG A 98 4.95 -15.18 -12.84
C ARG A 98 4.96 -16.05 -11.57
N LEU A 99 5.88 -17.03 -11.50
CA LEU A 99 6.04 -17.85 -10.29
C LEU A 99 6.44 -16.99 -9.08
N MET A 100 7.32 -16.02 -9.29
CA MET A 100 7.79 -15.14 -8.23
C MET A 100 6.68 -14.20 -7.73
N ALA A 101 5.88 -13.65 -8.64
CA ALA A 101 4.68 -12.87 -8.29
C ALA A 101 3.66 -13.69 -7.48
N TRP A 102 3.43 -14.96 -7.84
CA TRP A 102 2.61 -15.88 -7.05
C TRP A 102 3.17 -16.13 -5.65
N SER A 103 4.47 -16.38 -5.54
CA SER A 103 5.13 -16.54 -4.24
C SER A 103 4.96 -15.29 -3.36
N PHE A 104 5.13 -14.10 -3.93
CA PHE A 104 4.91 -12.85 -3.21
C PHE A 104 3.45 -12.64 -2.80
N LEU A 105 2.48 -13.00 -3.65
CA LEU A 105 1.08 -12.95 -3.31
C LEU A 105 0.73 -13.90 -2.16
N CYS A 106 1.16 -15.17 -2.23
CA CYS A 106 0.95 -16.14 -1.15
C CYS A 106 1.57 -15.65 0.16
N MET A 107 2.79 -15.12 0.09
CA MET A 107 3.49 -14.56 1.23
C MET A 107 2.70 -13.40 1.82
N ALA A 108 2.30 -12.43 0.99
CA ALA A 108 1.51 -11.27 1.40
C ALA A 108 0.16 -11.64 2.04
N CYS A 109 -0.54 -12.65 1.49
CA CYS A 109 -1.77 -13.18 2.06
C CYS A 109 -1.55 -13.82 3.45
N LEU A 110 -0.45 -14.54 3.65
CA LEU A 110 -0.09 -15.09 4.96
C LEU A 110 0.18 -13.98 6.00
N CYS A 111 0.75 -12.86 5.59
CA CYS A 111 0.94 -11.69 6.47
C CYS A 111 -0.38 -11.08 6.87
N GLY A 112 -1.23 -10.86 5.86
CA GLY A 112 -2.52 -10.23 6.06
C GLY A 112 -3.38 -11.05 7.00
N SER A 113 -3.40 -12.38 6.81
CA SER A 113 -4.12 -13.30 7.70
C SER A 113 -3.52 -13.34 9.10
N ALA A 114 -2.19 -13.26 9.27
CA ALA A 114 -1.57 -13.16 10.58
C ALA A 114 -1.96 -11.86 11.32
N GLY A 115 -1.95 -10.72 10.64
CA GLY A 115 -2.40 -9.44 11.22
C GLY A 115 -3.87 -9.47 11.63
N VAL A 116 -4.73 -10.00 10.77
CA VAL A 116 -6.16 -10.23 11.05
C VAL A 116 -6.34 -11.17 12.25
N LEU A 117 -5.58 -12.26 12.32
CA LEU A 117 -5.66 -13.21 13.42
C LEU A 117 -5.31 -12.57 14.75
N VAL A 118 -4.29 -11.71 14.79
CA VAL A 118 -3.91 -11.01 16.02
C VAL A 118 -4.98 -10.02 16.47
N GLU A 119 -5.64 -9.35 15.53
CA GLU A 119 -6.82 -8.50 15.82
C GLU A 119 -7.97 -9.33 16.42
N LEU A 120 -8.30 -10.47 15.81
CA LEU A 120 -9.34 -11.38 16.29
C LEU A 120 -9.02 -11.93 17.70
N LEU A 121 -7.76 -12.27 17.96
CA LEU A 121 -7.30 -12.70 19.28
C LEU A 121 -7.45 -11.58 20.32
N GLY A 122 -7.16 -10.33 19.94
CA GLY A 122 -7.39 -9.16 20.78
C GLY A 122 -8.84 -8.99 21.19
N GLN A 123 -9.76 -9.19 20.25
CA GLN A 123 -11.20 -9.13 20.51
C GLN A 123 -11.66 -10.23 21.49
N MET A 124 -10.98 -11.37 21.52
CA MET A 124 -11.23 -12.47 22.47
C MET A 124 -10.62 -12.24 23.87
N GLY A 125 -10.13 -11.02 24.16
CA GLY A 125 -9.64 -10.63 25.48
C GLY A 125 -8.15 -10.90 25.71
N TRP A 126 -7.39 -11.21 24.66
CA TRP A 126 -5.93 -11.25 24.73
C TRP A 126 -5.39 -9.82 24.87
N ARG A 127 -4.25 -9.66 25.54
CA ARG A 127 -3.61 -8.34 25.77
C ARG A 127 -2.92 -7.83 24.50
N THR A 128 -3.68 -7.58 23.45
CA THR A 128 -3.17 -6.96 22.23
C THR A 128 -3.71 -5.54 22.09
N SER A 129 -2.91 -4.69 21.43
CA SER A 129 -3.34 -3.37 21.00
C SER A 129 -4.50 -3.55 20.03
N HIS A 130 -5.63 -2.88 20.25
CA HIS A 130 -6.82 -2.91 19.38
C HIS A 130 -7.47 -1.53 19.22
N CYS A 131 -6.90 -0.50 19.85
CA CYS A 131 -7.32 0.88 19.72
C CYS A 131 -6.23 1.71 19.04
N THR A 132 -6.61 2.59 18.13
CA THR A 132 -5.75 3.67 17.64
C THR A 132 -5.71 4.78 18.67
N TYR A 133 -4.52 5.24 19.05
CA TYR A 133 -4.33 6.25 20.10
C TYR A 133 -3.22 7.23 19.72
N LEU A 134 -3.09 8.30 20.51
CA LEU A 134 -2.11 9.34 20.28
C LEU A 134 -0.75 8.95 20.89
N GLY A 135 0.29 8.99 20.07
CA GLY A 135 1.67 8.75 20.49
C GLY A 135 2.36 9.96 21.12
N PRO A 136 3.59 9.78 21.64
CA PRO A 136 4.34 10.84 22.32
C PRO A 136 4.62 12.09 21.48
N TRP A 137 4.73 11.95 20.15
CA TRP A 137 4.95 13.06 19.22
C TRP A 137 3.65 13.54 18.58
N ARG A 138 2.51 13.14 19.16
CA ARG A 138 1.16 13.48 18.71
C ARG A 138 0.79 12.87 17.35
N HIS A 139 1.43 11.77 16.98
CA HIS A 139 1.05 11.00 15.79
C HIS A 139 0.12 9.84 16.18
N GLN A 140 -0.67 9.36 15.23
CA GLN A 140 -1.50 8.18 15.47
C GLN A 140 -0.64 6.92 15.53
N ILE A 141 -0.85 6.12 16.58
CA ILE A 141 -0.29 4.77 16.70
C ILE A 141 -1.37 3.76 16.37
N TRP A 142 -1.11 2.93 15.37
CA TRP A 142 -2.09 1.96 14.87
C TRP A 142 -1.88 0.59 15.50
N PRO A 143 -2.95 -0.13 15.90
CA PRO A 143 -2.86 -1.47 16.47
C PRO A 143 -2.00 -2.45 15.68
N VAL A 144 -2.25 -2.58 14.36
CA VAL A 144 -1.57 -3.53 13.48
C VAL A 144 -0.07 -3.25 13.30
N LEU A 145 0.34 -1.99 13.48
CA LEU A 145 1.73 -1.55 13.30
C LEU A 145 2.46 -1.39 14.65
N ASN A 146 1.73 -1.51 15.77
CA ASN A 146 2.30 -1.47 17.09
C ASN A 146 2.92 -2.83 17.42
N MET A 147 4.24 -2.90 17.45
CA MET A 147 5.01 -4.14 17.66
C MET A 147 4.90 -4.72 19.09
N GLN A 148 4.12 -4.08 19.95
CA GLN A 148 3.84 -4.53 21.32
C GLN A 148 2.68 -5.54 21.32
N TYR A 149 2.91 -6.69 20.68
CA TYR A 149 2.02 -7.83 20.80
C TYR A 149 2.33 -8.56 22.11
N ASP A 150 1.80 -8.10 23.23
CA ASP A 150 1.84 -8.85 24.49
C ASP A 150 0.78 -9.97 24.48
N LEU A 151 0.92 -10.90 23.53
CA LEU A 151 -0.03 -12.00 23.29
C LEU A 151 -0.27 -12.86 24.54
N LEU A 152 0.77 -13.05 25.35
CA LEU A 152 0.70 -13.76 26.63
C LEU A 152 1.36 -12.93 27.74
N PRO A 153 0.85 -12.98 28.98
CA PRO A 153 1.52 -12.34 30.10
C PRO A 153 2.92 -12.95 30.33
N GLY A 154 3.91 -12.10 30.57
CA GLY A 154 5.29 -12.49 30.87
C GLY A 154 6.24 -12.39 29.67
N TRP A 155 7.51 -12.75 29.91
CA TRP A 155 8.59 -12.55 28.94
C TRP A 155 8.40 -13.34 27.64
N GLN A 156 7.76 -14.50 27.70
CA GLN A 156 7.53 -15.38 26.55
C GLN A 156 6.54 -14.77 25.54
N GLY A 157 5.49 -14.11 26.02
CA GLY A 157 4.53 -13.43 25.15
C GLY A 157 5.14 -12.23 24.45
N GLY A 158 5.95 -11.44 25.17
CA GLY A 158 6.68 -10.31 24.57
C GLY A 158 7.71 -10.75 23.52
N VAL A 159 8.42 -11.86 23.73
CA VAL A 159 9.35 -12.41 22.73
C VAL A 159 8.61 -12.91 21.50
N PHE A 160 7.55 -13.71 21.68
CA PHE A 160 6.75 -14.24 20.58
C PHE A 160 6.09 -13.13 19.75
N GLY A 161 5.52 -12.11 20.42
CA GLY A 161 4.95 -10.94 19.76
C GLY A 161 5.96 -10.17 18.91
N ARG A 162 7.19 -9.98 19.40
CA ARG A 162 8.27 -9.36 18.63
C ARG A 162 8.66 -10.19 17.41
N PHE A 163 8.71 -11.52 17.52
CA PHE A 163 8.99 -12.40 16.38
C PHE A 163 7.90 -12.33 15.32
N LEU A 164 6.62 -12.34 15.72
CA LEU A 164 5.50 -12.18 14.77
C LEU A 164 5.54 -10.80 14.10
N SER A 165 5.85 -9.75 14.84
CA SER A 165 5.99 -8.40 14.29
C SER A 165 7.18 -8.29 13.32
N ALA A 166 8.32 -8.89 13.65
CA ALA A 166 9.49 -8.94 12.78
C ALA A 166 9.23 -9.76 11.52
N GLY A 167 8.49 -10.87 11.66
CA GLY A 167 7.98 -11.66 10.54
C GLY A 167 7.11 -10.80 9.63
N ASN A 168 6.08 -10.14 10.17
CA ASN A 168 5.19 -9.27 9.39
C ASN A 168 5.98 -8.17 8.66
N LEU A 169 6.99 -7.58 9.29
CA LEU A 169 7.87 -6.58 8.68
C LEU A 169 8.70 -7.14 7.51
N LEU A 170 9.36 -8.29 7.71
CA LEU A 170 10.13 -8.97 6.67
C LEU A 170 9.25 -9.34 5.47
N LEU A 171 8.01 -9.69 5.75
CA LEU A 171 7.08 -10.05 4.71
C LEU A 171 6.54 -8.82 3.96
N TYR A 172 6.31 -7.69 4.64
CA TYR A 172 6.04 -6.39 4.00
C TYR A 172 7.18 -5.98 3.07
N MET A 173 8.43 -6.19 3.51
CA MET A 173 9.61 -5.96 2.70
C MET A 173 9.60 -6.85 1.44
N ALA A 174 9.37 -8.15 1.62
CA ALA A 174 9.28 -9.10 0.51
C ALA A 174 8.17 -8.71 -0.48
N ALA A 175 6.96 -8.43 -0.01
CA ALA A 175 5.85 -8.03 -0.87
C ALA A 175 6.09 -6.69 -1.58
N SER A 176 6.81 -5.75 -0.95
CA SER A 176 7.27 -4.52 -1.58
C SER A 176 8.23 -4.81 -2.75
N PHE A 177 9.07 -5.85 -2.64
CA PHE A 177 9.87 -6.32 -3.78
C PHE A 177 9.02 -6.91 -4.91
N GLY A 178 7.91 -7.57 -4.60
CA GLY A 178 6.97 -8.09 -5.60
C GLY A 178 6.43 -7.03 -6.55
N GLY A 179 6.19 -5.80 -6.04
CA GLY A 179 5.75 -4.65 -6.84
C GLY A 179 6.77 -4.18 -7.88
N PHE A 180 8.07 -4.49 -7.72
CA PHE A 180 9.06 -4.18 -8.76
C PHE A 180 8.91 -5.11 -9.97
N LEU A 181 8.45 -6.34 -9.79
CA LEU A 181 8.50 -7.39 -10.84
C LEU A 181 7.59 -7.15 -12.04
N THR A 182 6.78 -6.11 -12.01
CA THR A 182 5.97 -5.74 -13.17
C THR A 182 6.90 -5.31 -14.30
N SER A 183 6.62 -5.77 -15.53
CA SER A 183 7.31 -5.26 -16.72
C SER A 183 6.70 -3.95 -17.23
N ARG A 184 5.89 -3.29 -16.40
CA ARG A 184 5.17 -2.08 -16.77
C ARG A 184 6.02 -0.83 -16.52
N PRO A 185 6.09 0.09 -17.49
CA PRO A 185 6.65 1.41 -17.23
C PRO A 185 5.86 2.15 -16.15
N SER A 186 6.49 2.43 -15.00
CA SER A 186 5.85 3.20 -13.93
C SER A 186 6.88 3.81 -12.99
N TYR A 187 6.64 5.05 -12.56
CA TYR A 187 7.36 5.67 -11.46
C TYR A 187 6.71 5.40 -10.10
N VAL A 188 5.43 5.03 -10.08
CA VAL A 188 4.67 4.76 -8.84
C VAL A 188 5.18 3.49 -8.17
N LEU A 189 5.33 2.40 -8.94
CA LEU A 189 5.75 1.10 -8.42
C LEU A 189 7.13 1.10 -7.75
N PRO A 190 8.20 1.64 -8.35
CA PRO A 190 9.51 1.66 -7.69
C PRO A 190 9.52 2.55 -6.45
N LEU A 191 8.77 3.66 -6.44
CA LEU A 191 8.66 4.51 -5.27
C LEU A 191 7.87 3.82 -4.15
N LEU A 192 6.75 3.18 -4.46
CA LEU A 192 5.97 2.43 -3.51
C LEU A 192 6.80 1.34 -2.81
N ALA A 193 7.62 0.65 -3.59
CA ALA A 193 8.51 -0.36 -3.04
C ALA A 193 9.67 0.24 -2.23
N ALA A 194 10.20 1.41 -2.61
CA ALA A 194 11.15 2.16 -1.79
C ALA A 194 10.53 2.62 -0.46
N VAL A 195 9.26 3.06 -0.46
CA VAL A 195 8.50 3.40 0.75
C VAL A 195 8.34 2.16 1.64
N GLY A 196 8.03 1.01 1.06
CA GLY A 196 7.96 -0.26 1.78
C GLY A 196 9.29 -0.69 2.40
N LEU A 197 10.41 -0.53 1.70
CA LEU A 197 11.75 -0.79 2.24
C LEU A 197 12.13 0.19 3.36
N ASN A 198 11.76 1.46 3.20
CA ASN A 198 12.02 2.50 4.20
C ASN A 198 11.24 2.29 5.50
N ALA A 199 10.15 1.51 5.50
CA ALA A 199 9.39 1.20 6.71
C ALA A 199 10.27 0.68 7.84
N GLN A 200 11.30 -0.13 7.54
CA GLN A 200 12.22 -0.65 8.56
C GLN A 200 13.03 0.44 9.25
N LEU A 201 13.54 1.39 8.47
CA LEU A 201 14.26 2.54 9.00
C LEU A 201 13.31 3.39 9.86
N LEU A 202 12.09 3.64 9.38
CA LEU A 202 11.08 4.38 10.14
C LEU A 202 10.77 3.70 11.48
N ILE A 203 10.66 2.36 11.52
CA ILE A 203 10.45 1.61 12.76
C ILE A 203 11.62 1.81 13.73
N LEU A 204 12.85 1.71 13.24
CA LEU A 204 14.05 1.85 14.08
C LEU A 204 14.18 3.26 14.68
N PHE A 205 13.82 4.30 13.92
CA PHE A 205 14.00 5.69 14.33
C PHE A 205 12.78 6.32 15.02
N LEU A 206 11.57 5.95 14.60
CA LEU A 206 10.32 6.58 15.05
C LEU A 206 9.51 5.67 15.99
N GLY A 207 9.94 4.42 16.17
CA GLY A 207 9.28 3.48 17.06
C GLY A 207 7.82 3.25 16.66
N PRO A 208 6.86 3.20 17.60
CA PRO A 208 5.44 2.88 17.32
C PRO A 208 4.72 3.83 16.36
N GLU A 209 5.22 5.05 16.15
CA GLU A 209 4.59 6.06 15.30
C GLU A 209 5.00 5.95 13.82
N TRP A 210 5.88 5.01 13.48
CA TRP A 210 6.38 4.81 12.11
C TRP A 210 5.26 4.70 11.06
N GLY A 211 4.13 4.10 11.44
CA GLY A 211 2.95 3.92 10.58
C GLY A 211 2.40 5.23 10.03
N SER A 212 2.37 6.28 10.87
CA SER A 212 1.92 7.62 10.46
C SER A 212 2.83 8.23 9.39
N PHE A 213 4.14 8.00 9.49
CA PHE A 213 5.10 8.48 8.49
C PHE A 213 5.08 7.66 7.21
N TRP A 214 4.95 6.34 7.33
CA TRP A 214 4.77 5.45 6.18
C TRP A 214 3.53 5.85 5.37
N CYS A 215 2.42 6.13 6.06
CA CYS A 215 1.18 6.65 5.50
C CYS A 215 1.44 7.91 4.67
N PHE A 216 2.07 8.93 5.28
CA PHE A 216 2.43 10.16 4.59
C PHE A 216 3.29 9.94 3.34
N GLN A 217 4.26 9.03 3.39
CA GLN A 217 5.09 8.70 2.22
C GLN A 217 4.29 8.01 1.11
N ALA A 218 3.42 7.07 1.47
CA ALA A 218 2.55 6.36 0.54
C ALA A 218 1.59 7.34 -0.16
N SER A 219 1.08 8.33 0.56
CA SER A 219 0.19 9.35 0.02
C SER A 219 0.80 10.21 -1.08
N LEU A 220 2.11 10.46 -1.04
CA LEU A 220 2.82 11.19 -2.09
C LEU A 220 2.82 10.44 -3.43
N LEU A 221 2.53 9.13 -3.44
CA LEU A 221 2.41 8.35 -4.66
C LEU A 221 1.24 8.81 -5.52
N SER A 222 0.19 9.38 -4.93
CA SER A 222 -0.95 9.94 -5.67
C SER A 222 -0.53 11.11 -6.57
N LEU A 223 0.34 11.98 -6.07
CA LEU A 223 0.94 13.06 -6.83
C LEU A 223 1.84 12.50 -7.94
N VAL A 224 2.68 11.52 -7.64
CA VAL A 224 3.57 10.91 -8.64
C VAL A 224 2.77 10.26 -9.76
N ALA A 225 1.73 9.50 -9.44
CA ALA A 225 0.82 8.91 -10.41
C ALA A 225 0.17 9.98 -11.31
N PHE A 226 -0.23 11.10 -10.71
CA PHE A 226 -0.81 12.21 -11.46
C PHE A 226 0.23 12.84 -12.41
N LEU A 227 1.47 13.02 -11.97
CA LEU A 227 2.55 13.62 -12.77
C LEU A 227 3.25 12.64 -13.72
N GLU A 228 2.98 11.34 -13.60
CA GLU A 228 3.66 10.26 -14.33
C GLU A 228 3.74 10.52 -15.85
N PRO A 229 2.69 11.00 -16.55
CA PRO A 229 2.80 11.29 -17.98
C PRO A 229 3.78 12.42 -18.32
N GLN A 230 3.98 13.39 -17.43
CA GLN A 230 4.97 14.46 -17.62
C GLN A 230 6.37 13.94 -17.33
N LEU A 231 6.52 13.09 -16.31
CA LEU A 231 7.77 12.41 -16.01
C LEU A 231 8.22 11.53 -17.18
N PHE A 232 7.32 10.77 -17.79
CA PHE A 232 7.65 9.99 -19.00
C PHE A 232 8.11 10.86 -20.17
N LYS A 233 7.54 12.05 -20.35
CA LYS A 233 7.97 12.98 -21.40
C LYS A 233 9.35 13.58 -21.12
N ALA A 234 9.65 13.89 -19.85
CA ALA A 234 10.87 14.58 -19.47
C ALA A 234 12.06 13.64 -19.26
N LEU A 235 11.81 12.46 -18.69
CA LEU A 235 12.84 11.53 -18.21
C LEU A 235 12.82 10.17 -18.94
N GLY A 236 11.83 9.94 -19.81
CA GLY A 236 11.61 8.67 -20.48
C GLY A 236 10.78 7.69 -19.64
N GLU A 237 10.43 6.56 -20.25
CA GLU A 237 9.73 5.47 -19.56
C GLU A 237 10.70 4.76 -18.59
N PHE A 238 10.38 4.75 -17.30
CA PHE A 238 11.10 3.93 -16.33
C PHE A 238 10.53 2.52 -16.32
N ASN A 239 11.33 1.53 -16.71
CA ASN A 239 10.96 0.12 -16.63
C ASN A 239 12.13 -0.67 -16.06
N ALA A 240 12.00 -1.12 -14.81
CA ALA A 240 13.08 -1.78 -14.09
C ALA A 240 13.54 -3.10 -14.74
N PHE A 241 12.70 -3.73 -15.57
CA PHE A 241 12.95 -5.06 -16.15
C PHE A 241 12.91 -5.08 -17.68
N ALA A 242 12.58 -3.98 -18.36
CA ALA A 242 12.76 -3.91 -19.80
C ALA A 242 14.25 -3.90 -20.14
N PRO A 243 14.69 -4.60 -21.20
CA PRO A 243 16.00 -4.34 -21.76
C PRO A 243 16.07 -2.83 -22.07
N PRO A 244 17.23 -2.17 -21.84
CA PRO A 244 17.42 -0.80 -22.30
C PRO A 244 17.00 -0.75 -23.76
N ARG A 245 16.12 0.19 -24.15
CA ARG A 245 15.85 0.40 -25.57
C ARG A 245 17.23 0.61 -26.20
N ALA A 246 17.67 -0.36 -27.01
CA ALA A 246 18.79 -0.14 -27.91
C ALA A 246 18.46 1.17 -28.61
N SER A 247 19.36 2.13 -28.58
CA SER A 247 19.16 3.46 -29.16
C SER A 247 18.97 3.31 -30.67
N SER A 248 17.78 2.88 -31.10
CA SER A 248 17.37 2.89 -32.48
C SER A 248 17.01 4.34 -32.77
N SER A 249 18.01 5.06 -33.24
CA SER A 249 17.84 6.22 -34.11
C SER A 249 17.09 5.78 -35.37
N GLN A 250 15.80 5.52 -35.26
CA GLN A 250 14.90 5.50 -36.40
C GLN A 250 13.82 6.55 -36.17
N PRO A 251 13.70 7.53 -37.07
CA PRO A 251 12.67 8.55 -36.96
C PRO A 251 11.31 7.87 -37.11
N VAL A 252 10.43 8.10 -36.15
CA VAL A 252 9.03 7.68 -36.22
C VAL A 252 8.36 8.50 -37.32
N GLU A 253 8.10 7.87 -38.47
CA GLU A 253 7.15 8.41 -39.44
C GLU A 253 5.78 8.53 -38.76
N ALA A 254 5.30 9.77 -38.68
CA ALA A 254 3.97 10.10 -38.21
C ALA A 254 2.93 9.54 -39.19
N GLY A 255 2.38 8.37 -38.91
CA GLY A 255 1.39 7.78 -39.82
C GLY A 255 0.89 6.40 -39.43
N THR A 256 0.31 6.24 -38.24
CA THR A 256 -0.58 5.08 -38.03
C THR A 256 -1.77 5.52 -37.20
N LYS A 257 -2.87 5.78 -37.90
CA LYS A 257 -4.20 5.88 -37.32
C LYS A 257 -4.51 4.55 -36.63
N LEU A 258 -4.71 4.57 -35.32
CA LEU A 258 -5.34 3.45 -34.60
C LEU A 258 -6.79 3.33 -35.10
N GLY A 259 -6.99 2.45 -36.08
CA GLY A 259 -8.27 1.83 -36.37
C GLY A 259 -8.21 0.37 -35.90
N ALA A 260 -9.34 -0.11 -35.37
CA ALA A 260 -9.64 -1.48 -34.98
C ALA A 260 -8.98 -2.01 -33.68
N ALA A 261 -9.64 -1.69 -32.56
CA ALA A 261 -9.66 -2.53 -31.36
C ALA A 261 -11.11 -2.77 -30.91
N GLU A 262 -11.99 -3.06 -31.87
CA GLU A 262 -13.41 -3.44 -31.62
C GLU A 262 -13.70 -4.90 -31.98
N GLU A 263 -12.73 -5.71 -32.43
CA GLU A 263 -13.04 -7.03 -33.00
C GLU A 263 -12.71 -8.26 -32.10
N GLU A 264 -12.31 -8.07 -30.85
CA GLU A 264 -11.99 -9.19 -29.94
C GLU A 264 -12.99 -9.43 -28.79
N LEU A 265 -14.16 -8.76 -28.80
CA LEU A 265 -15.20 -8.99 -27.79
C LEU A 265 -16.33 -9.96 -28.22
N ASP A 266 -16.35 -10.42 -29.47
CA ASP A 266 -17.41 -11.30 -29.99
C ASP A 266 -17.08 -12.81 -29.98
N VAL A 267 -15.96 -13.22 -29.39
CA VAL A 267 -15.57 -14.66 -29.33
C VAL A 267 -15.85 -15.31 -27.97
N LEU A 268 -16.40 -14.57 -27.00
CA LEU A 268 -16.73 -15.10 -25.66
C LEU A 268 -18.23 -15.14 -25.33
N VAL A 269 -19.10 -14.93 -26.32
CA VAL A 269 -20.54 -15.21 -26.22
C VAL A 269 -20.99 -15.99 -27.46
N ALA A 270 -20.60 -17.26 -27.52
CA ALA A 270 -21.20 -18.29 -28.37
C ALA A 270 -21.25 -19.63 -27.60
#